data_AF-A0A7S0N1V5-F1
#
_entry.id   AF-A0A7S0N1V5-F1
#
_cell.length_a   1.000
_cell.length_b   1.000
_cell.length_c   1.000
_cell.angle_alpha   90.00
_cell.angle_beta   90.00
_cell.angle_gamma   90.00
#
_symmetry.space_group_name_H-M   'P 1'
#
loop_
_entity.id
_entity.type
_entity.pdbx_description
1 polymer ?
#
loop_
_entity_poly.entity_id
_entity_poly.type
_entity_poly.pdbx_seq_one_letter_code
_entity_poly.pdbx_strand_id
1 'polypeptide(L)'
;MIGPHPARVAGALIALVVGINVASGQPTADCYCAADGSDYRGTTAVTRSGYTCQAWDAQTPHTHDRTIANYPDTGLDSNYCRNPDGEGSLWCYTVNPDVRWELCDVPQCAPSECSSATQADWTILIYMLADNNLECAGVQDLAEMLEGLRGAANPPNVFVLADRGPEQCRGDIPVSALPGGVHWRTAKDLLVLPSGRLQQVADHGEIDMDESDELALFIERGIKAYPANKY
;
A
#
# COMPACT_ATOMS: atom_id res chain seq x y z
N MET A 1 51.46 -3.73 -6.89
CA MET A 1 51.33 -3.55 -8.35
C MET A 1 49.94 -3.00 -8.60
N ILE A 2 49.87 -1.70 -8.89
CA ILE A 2 48.66 -0.99 -9.30
C ILE A 2 48.63 -1.12 -10.84
N GLY A 3 47.53 -1.65 -11.38
CA GLY A 3 47.27 -1.72 -12.82
C GLY A 3 45.85 -1.19 -13.10
N PRO A 4 45.62 -0.39 -14.17
CA PRO A 4 44.46 0.49 -14.26
C PRO A 4 43.34 0.02 -15.22
N HIS A 5 42.10 0.41 -14.88
CA HIS A 5 40.97 0.85 -15.73
C HIS A 5 40.27 -0.16 -16.71
N PRO A 6 38.96 0.01 -17.04
CA PRO A 6 38.31 1.30 -17.32
C PRO A 6 37.01 1.61 -16.55
N ALA A 7 36.84 2.90 -16.29
CA ALA A 7 35.55 3.53 -16.11
C ALA A 7 34.74 3.50 -17.43
N ARG A 8 33.46 3.12 -17.35
CA ARG A 8 32.40 3.53 -18.28
C ARG A 8 31.11 3.70 -17.46
N VAL A 9 30.74 4.94 -17.20
CA VAL A 9 29.68 5.72 -17.88
C VAL A 9 28.29 5.40 -17.32
N ALA A 10 27.86 6.32 -16.45
CA ALA A 10 26.52 6.88 -16.32
C ALA A 10 25.33 5.98 -16.70
N GLY A 11 24.73 5.37 -15.68
CA GLY A 11 23.28 5.24 -15.59
C GLY A 11 22.83 6.09 -14.42
N ALA A 12 22.31 7.29 -14.67
CA ALA A 12 21.50 7.96 -13.66
C ALA A 12 20.25 7.10 -13.48
N LEU A 13 20.22 6.26 -12.45
CA LEU A 13 18.97 5.71 -11.96
C LEU A 13 18.24 6.91 -11.32
N ILE A 14 17.39 7.55 -12.09
CA ILE A 14 16.32 8.36 -11.51
C ILE A 14 15.48 7.37 -10.74
N ALA A 15 15.74 7.25 -9.44
CA ALA A 15 14.78 6.68 -8.51
C ALA A 15 13.58 7.63 -8.54
N LEU A 16 12.65 7.37 -9.47
CA LEU A 16 11.32 7.94 -9.39
C LEU A 16 10.72 7.33 -8.13
N VAL A 17 10.83 8.04 -7.02
CA VAL A 17 10.08 7.74 -5.81
C VAL A 17 8.62 7.94 -6.19
N VAL A 18 7.98 6.90 -6.73
CA VAL A 18 6.53 6.80 -6.73
C VAL A 18 6.17 6.71 -5.27
N GLY A 19 5.74 7.84 -4.71
CA GLY A 19 5.01 7.84 -3.45
C GLY A 19 3.74 7.06 -3.68
N ILE A 20 3.77 5.74 -3.46
CA ILE A 20 2.55 4.98 -3.34
C ILE A 20 1.96 5.40 -1.98
N ASN A 21 1.12 6.43 -2.00
CA ASN A 21 0.14 6.61 -0.95
C ASN A 21 -0.86 5.45 -1.09
N VAL A 22 -0.55 4.29 -0.49
CA VAL A 22 -1.60 3.32 -0.16
C VAL A 22 -2.30 3.84 1.09
N ALA A 23 -3.07 4.91 0.92
CA ALA A 23 -4.19 5.16 1.81
C ALA A 23 -5.35 4.31 1.28
N SER A 24 -5.55 3.12 1.84
CA SER A 24 -6.81 2.41 1.62
C SER A 24 -7.24 1.68 2.88
N GLY A 25 -7.48 2.46 3.94
CA GLY A 25 -8.67 2.19 4.75
C GLY A 25 -9.86 2.65 3.91
N GLN A 26 -10.36 1.80 3.01
CA GLN A 26 -11.60 2.13 2.31
C GLN A 26 -12.71 2.29 3.35
N PRO A 27 -13.50 3.38 3.31
CA PRO A 27 -14.73 3.45 4.07
C PRO A 27 -15.59 2.24 3.72
N THR A 28 -16.19 1.60 4.72
CA THR A 28 -17.20 0.56 4.52
C THR A 28 -18.52 1.12 3.95
N ALA A 29 -18.62 2.45 3.87
CA ALA A 29 -19.72 3.22 3.32
C ALA A 29 -19.38 3.79 1.93
N ASP A 30 -20.40 4.00 1.08
CA ASP A 30 -20.24 4.59 -0.24
C ASP A 30 -20.14 6.12 -0.16
N CYS A 31 -18.94 6.61 0.20
CA CYS A 31 -18.66 8.02 0.46
C CYS A 31 -17.18 8.35 0.17
N TYR A 32 -16.81 9.64 0.20
CA TYR A 32 -15.43 10.11 -0.05
C TYR A 32 -14.94 11.12 0.99
N CYS A 33 -13.62 11.31 1.06
CA CYS A 33 -12.98 12.11 2.12
C CYS A 33 -12.15 13.28 1.62
N ALA A 34 -11.61 13.22 0.41
CA ALA A 34 -10.99 14.38 -0.20
C ALA A 34 -12.04 15.46 -0.46
N ALA A 35 -11.65 16.73 -0.36
CA ALA A 35 -12.58 17.84 -0.58
C ALA A 35 -13.21 17.81 -1.99
N ASP A 36 -12.50 17.26 -2.97
CA ASP A 36 -12.90 17.12 -4.38
C ASP A 36 -13.37 15.70 -4.75
N GLY A 37 -13.34 14.75 -3.80
CA GLY A 37 -13.68 13.34 -4.03
C GLY A 37 -12.67 12.54 -4.87
N SER A 38 -11.46 13.05 -5.12
CA SER A 38 -10.41 12.33 -5.88
C SER A 38 -10.03 10.96 -5.30
N ASP A 39 -10.26 10.75 -4.00
CA ASP A 39 -10.00 9.52 -3.24
C ASP A 39 -11.12 8.47 -3.35
N TYR A 40 -12.28 8.83 -3.91
CA TYR A 40 -13.41 7.92 -4.01
C TYR A 40 -13.09 6.69 -4.86
N ARG A 41 -13.37 5.50 -4.31
CA ARG A 41 -13.23 4.20 -5.01
C ARG A 41 -14.49 3.34 -4.91
N GLY A 42 -15.64 3.95 -4.59
CA GLY A 42 -16.93 3.28 -4.58
C GLY A 42 -17.44 2.96 -5.99
N THR A 43 -18.64 2.37 -6.04
CA THR A 43 -19.23 1.79 -7.25
C THR A 43 -20.47 2.53 -7.77
N THR A 44 -20.75 3.74 -7.24
CA THR A 44 -21.85 4.57 -7.77
C THR A 44 -21.58 4.89 -9.24
N ALA A 45 -22.58 4.63 -10.09
CA ALA A 45 -22.53 4.75 -11.56
C ALA A 45 -23.74 5.52 -12.13
N VAL A 46 -24.28 6.44 -11.33
CA VAL A 46 -25.46 7.26 -11.67
C VAL A 46 -25.19 8.70 -11.26
N THR A 47 -25.54 9.63 -12.14
CA THR A 47 -25.43 11.08 -11.92
C THR A 47 -26.51 11.59 -10.97
N ARG A 48 -26.35 12.82 -10.45
CA ARG A 48 -27.36 13.45 -9.58
C ARG A 48 -28.77 13.57 -10.20
N SER A 49 -28.86 13.68 -11.53
CA SER A 49 -30.15 13.74 -12.24
C SER A 49 -30.69 12.35 -12.62
N GLY A 50 -30.00 11.27 -12.26
CA GLY A 50 -30.42 9.89 -12.50
C GLY A 50 -29.95 9.29 -13.83
N TYR A 51 -29.10 9.98 -14.60
CA TYR A 51 -28.52 9.39 -15.82
C TYR A 51 -27.47 8.35 -15.47
N THR A 52 -27.52 7.20 -16.16
CA THR A 52 -26.46 6.18 -16.09
C THR A 52 -25.16 6.71 -16.65
N CYS A 53 -24.06 6.42 -15.95
CA CYS A 53 -22.73 6.76 -16.40
C CYS A 53 -22.29 5.91 -17.61
N GLN A 54 -21.64 6.55 -18.57
CA GLN A 54 -20.89 5.93 -19.64
C GLN A 54 -19.58 5.36 -19.06
N ALA A 55 -19.15 4.19 -19.55
CA ALA A 55 -17.88 3.60 -19.15
C ALA A 55 -16.69 4.47 -19.60
N TRP A 56 -15.66 4.57 -18.76
CA TRP A 56 -14.49 5.41 -19.03
C TRP A 56 -13.63 4.91 -20.20
N ASP A 57 -13.77 3.64 -20.59
CA ASP A 57 -13.14 3.08 -21.78
C ASP A 57 -14.02 3.18 -23.04
N ALA A 58 -15.30 3.55 -22.89
CA ALA A 58 -16.22 3.72 -24.00
C ALA A 58 -16.06 5.11 -24.64
N GLN A 59 -16.15 5.17 -25.98
CA GLN A 59 -16.02 6.41 -26.75
C GLN A 59 -17.36 6.90 -27.36
N THR A 60 -18.47 6.30 -26.92
CA THR A 60 -19.83 6.58 -27.38
C THR A 60 -20.78 6.55 -26.16
N PRO A 61 -21.77 7.46 -26.06
CA PRO A 61 -22.08 8.57 -26.97
C PRO A 61 -21.05 9.72 -26.95
N HIS A 62 -20.26 9.84 -25.89
CA HIS A 62 -19.32 10.95 -25.74
C HIS A 62 -17.89 10.48 -25.92
N THR A 63 -17.24 10.89 -27.00
CA THR A 63 -15.80 10.69 -27.18
C THR A 63 -15.01 11.56 -26.20
N HIS A 64 -13.96 11.01 -25.59
CA HIS A 64 -13.13 11.70 -24.60
C HIS A 64 -11.73 11.09 -24.45
N ASP A 65 -10.85 11.83 -23.79
CA ASP A 65 -9.45 11.48 -23.49
C ASP A 65 -9.20 11.10 -22.02
N ARG A 66 -10.22 11.16 -21.14
CA ARG A 66 -10.13 10.66 -19.74
C ARG A 66 -10.14 9.13 -19.72
N THR A 67 -9.00 8.54 -20.02
CA THR A 67 -8.79 7.09 -20.04
C THR A 67 -7.72 6.70 -19.03
N ILE A 68 -7.68 5.43 -18.63
CA ILE A 68 -6.62 4.89 -17.75
C ILE A 68 -5.22 5.16 -18.32
N ALA A 69 -5.06 5.20 -19.64
CA ALA A 69 -3.76 5.50 -20.27
C ALA A 69 -3.30 6.95 -20.01
N ASN A 70 -4.23 7.91 -19.97
CA ASN A 70 -3.93 9.32 -19.74
C ASN A 70 -4.00 9.71 -18.25
N TYR A 71 -4.77 8.98 -17.45
CA TYR A 71 -5.01 9.24 -16.02
C TYR A 71 -4.91 7.94 -15.17
N PRO A 72 -3.73 7.29 -15.12
CA PRO A 72 -3.58 5.94 -14.57
C PRO A 72 -3.94 5.80 -13.09
N ASP A 73 -3.72 6.84 -12.28
CA ASP A 73 -3.87 6.77 -10.82
C ASP A 73 -5.25 7.22 -10.30
N THR A 74 -6.19 7.47 -11.22
CA THR A 74 -7.50 8.06 -10.90
C THR A 74 -8.63 7.03 -10.75
N GLY A 75 -8.32 5.74 -10.93
CA GLY A 75 -9.25 4.63 -10.73
C GLY A 75 -10.43 4.62 -11.70
N LEU A 76 -10.19 4.95 -12.98
CA LEU A 76 -11.20 4.99 -14.05
C LEU A 76 -11.65 3.58 -14.48
N ASP A 77 -12.16 2.82 -13.52
CA ASP A 77 -12.66 1.47 -13.70
C ASP A 77 -14.16 1.50 -14.04
N SER A 78 -14.58 0.69 -15.01
CA SER A 78 -15.99 0.54 -15.41
C SER A 78 -16.61 1.91 -15.77
N ASN A 79 -17.80 2.20 -15.26
CA ASN A 79 -18.53 3.46 -15.41
C ASN A 79 -18.76 4.17 -14.07
N TYR A 80 -17.89 3.96 -13.09
CA TYR A 80 -18.07 4.54 -11.76
C TYR A 80 -17.75 6.02 -11.73
N CYS A 81 -18.43 6.78 -10.88
CA CYS A 81 -18.16 8.21 -10.69
C CYS A 81 -16.73 8.43 -10.20
N ARG A 82 -15.98 9.34 -10.82
CA ARG A 82 -14.59 9.66 -10.48
C ARG A 82 -14.31 11.15 -10.67
N ASN A 83 -13.17 11.61 -10.20
CA ASN A 83 -12.70 12.96 -10.45
C ASN A 83 -11.23 12.94 -10.94
N PRO A 84 -10.99 12.61 -12.22
CA PRO A 84 -9.63 12.46 -12.73
C PRO A 84 -8.91 13.78 -13.03
N ASP A 85 -9.66 14.88 -13.22
CA ASP A 85 -9.15 16.15 -13.74
C ASP A 85 -9.35 17.34 -12.79
N GLY A 86 -9.71 17.09 -11.53
CA GLY A 86 -9.77 18.11 -10.47
C GLY A 86 -11.00 19.02 -10.56
N GLU A 87 -12.11 18.49 -11.06
CA GLU A 87 -13.43 19.14 -11.04
C GLU A 87 -13.93 19.34 -9.60
N GLY A 88 -14.99 20.12 -9.39
CA GLY A 88 -15.49 20.42 -8.05
C GLY A 88 -16.01 19.21 -7.24
N SER A 89 -16.32 18.09 -7.90
CA SER A 89 -16.70 16.82 -7.24
C SER A 89 -16.62 15.65 -8.23
N LEU A 90 -17.05 14.48 -7.77
CA LEU A 90 -17.20 13.27 -8.57
C LEU A 90 -18.13 13.49 -9.75
N TRP A 91 -17.74 12.99 -10.92
CA TRP A 91 -18.51 13.09 -12.14
C TRP A 91 -18.34 11.86 -13.01
N CYS A 92 -19.18 11.76 -14.04
CA CYS A 92 -19.01 10.80 -15.11
C CYS A 92 -19.58 11.35 -16.42
N TYR A 93 -19.11 10.81 -17.56
CA TYR A 93 -19.83 10.94 -18.81
C TYR A 93 -21.18 10.22 -18.70
N THR A 94 -22.22 10.70 -19.39
CA THR A 94 -23.54 10.05 -19.32
C THR A 94 -23.84 9.24 -20.59
N VAL A 95 -24.69 8.23 -20.50
CA VAL A 95 -25.18 7.51 -21.69
C VAL A 95 -26.23 8.32 -22.48
N ASN A 96 -26.65 9.48 -21.97
CA ASN A 96 -27.58 10.37 -22.67
C ASN A 96 -26.78 11.23 -23.67
N PRO A 97 -27.09 11.18 -24.98
CA PRO A 97 -26.38 11.96 -26.00
C PRO A 97 -26.53 13.49 -25.83
N ASP A 98 -27.57 13.96 -25.14
CA ASP A 98 -27.83 15.38 -24.93
C ASP A 98 -27.12 15.94 -23.69
N VAL A 99 -26.62 15.07 -22.80
CA VAL A 99 -25.95 15.43 -21.55
C VAL A 99 -24.56 14.81 -21.54
N ARG A 100 -23.55 15.59 -21.93
CA ARG A 100 -22.17 15.07 -22.08
C ARG A 100 -21.65 14.42 -20.81
N TRP A 101 -21.72 15.13 -19.69
CA TRP A 101 -21.28 14.67 -18.39
C TRP A 101 -22.10 15.36 -17.31
N GLU A 102 -22.13 14.79 -16.11
CA GLU A 102 -22.75 15.41 -14.95
C GLU A 102 -22.06 14.96 -13.66
N LEU A 103 -22.16 15.77 -12.61
CA LEU A 103 -21.75 15.42 -11.26
C LEU A 103 -22.60 14.27 -10.70
N CYS A 104 -21.98 13.46 -9.85
CA CYS A 104 -22.63 12.41 -9.07
C CYS A 104 -22.98 12.92 -7.66
N ASP A 105 -24.07 12.40 -7.09
CA ASP A 105 -24.52 12.76 -5.74
C ASP A 105 -24.05 11.70 -4.73
N VAL A 106 -22.74 11.67 -4.49
CA VAL A 106 -22.13 10.84 -3.45
C VAL A 106 -21.84 11.75 -2.24
N PRO A 107 -22.17 11.34 -1.02
CA PRO A 107 -21.88 12.15 0.16
C PRO A 107 -20.39 12.11 0.55
N GLN A 108 -19.91 13.20 1.14
CA GLN A 108 -18.70 13.14 1.95
C GLN A 108 -18.95 12.24 3.16
N CYS A 109 -17.99 11.40 3.54
CA CYS A 109 -18.17 10.60 4.74
C CYS A 109 -18.19 11.50 5.98
N ALA A 110 -18.72 10.98 7.09
CA ALA A 110 -18.62 11.68 8.35
C ALA A 110 -17.13 11.94 8.70
N PRO A 111 -16.78 13.03 9.42
CA PRO A 111 -15.39 13.28 9.80
C PRO A 111 -14.73 12.12 10.56
N SER A 112 -15.50 11.27 11.25
CA SER A 112 -15.02 10.04 11.91
C SER A 112 -14.74 8.87 10.96
N GLU A 113 -15.27 8.91 9.75
CA GLU A 113 -15.04 7.95 8.66
C GLU A 113 -13.93 8.45 7.73
N CYS A 114 -13.78 9.78 7.63
CA CYS A 114 -12.73 10.47 6.88
C CYS A 114 -11.50 10.87 7.66
N SER A 115 -11.52 10.68 8.97
CA SER A 115 -10.29 10.61 9.74
C SER A 115 -9.54 9.40 9.20
N SER A 116 -8.60 9.68 8.29
CA SER A 116 -7.37 8.92 8.12
C SER A 116 -7.07 8.25 9.45
N ALA A 117 -7.03 6.91 9.47
CA ALA A 117 -6.73 6.11 10.65
C ALA A 117 -5.84 6.94 11.57
N THR A 118 -6.36 7.37 12.73
CA THR A 118 -5.64 8.27 13.65
C THR A 118 -4.18 7.85 13.64
N GLN A 119 -3.30 8.75 13.22
CA GLN A 119 -1.84 8.53 13.16
C GLN A 119 -1.47 7.59 14.29
N ALA A 120 -0.99 6.39 13.96
CA ALA A 120 -0.75 5.38 14.99
C ALA A 120 0.13 6.00 16.08
N ASP A 121 -0.16 5.74 17.36
CA ASP A 121 0.68 6.32 18.42
C ASP A 121 2.11 5.79 18.33
N TRP A 122 2.27 4.56 17.82
CA TRP A 122 3.54 3.88 17.63
C TRP A 122 3.61 3.14 16.30
N THR A 123 4.79 3.18 15.68
CA THR A 123 5.22 2.25 14.62
C THR A 123 6.47 1.53 15.10
N ILE A 124 6.42 0.21 15.23
CA ILE A 124 7.58 -0.62 15.59
C ILE A 124 8.27 -1.08 14.31
N LEU A 125 9.56 -0.76 14.19
CA LEU A 125 10.42 -1.20 13.10
C LEU A 125 11.31 -2.34 13.57
N ILE A 126 11.22 -3.50 12.91
CA ILE A 126 12.00 -4.70 13.27
C ILE A 126 12.95 -5.01 12.10
N TYR A 127 14.24 -4.87 12.34
CA TYR A 127 15.30 -5.22 11.40
C TYR A 127 15.94 -6.53 11.85
N MET A 128 15.70 -7.62 11.14
CA MET A 128 16.02 -8.98 11.57
C MET A 128 16.94 -9.68 10.58
N LEU A 129 18.19 -9.88 11.00
CA LEU A 129 19.15 -10.77 10.33
C LEU A 129 18.82 -12.19 10.76
N ALA A 130 18.11 -12.92 9.89
CA ALA A 130 17.54 -14.22 10.16
C ALA A 130 18.15 -15.33 9.29
N ASP A 131 19.35 -15.10 8.74
CA ASP A 131 20.14 -16.04 7.95
C ASP A 131 21.26 -16.71 8.79
N ASN A 132 21.05 -16.76 10.11
CA ASN A 132 22.02 -17.26 11.08
C ASN A 132 21.37 -18.26 12.05
N ASN A 133 22.15 -18.79 12.99
CA ASN A 133 21.70 -19.78 13.95
C ASN A 133 20.70 -19.26 15.01
N LEU A 134 20.36 -17.97 15.00
CA LEU A 134 19.32 -17.35 15.83
C LEU A 134 17.99 -17.18 15.09
N GLU A 135 17.91 -17.53 13.79
CA GLU A 135 16.70 -17.39 12.96
C GLU A 135 15.44 -17.83 13.70
N CYS A 136 15.46 -19.01 14.34
CA CYS A 136 14.27 -19.57 14.96
C CYS A 136 13.85 -18.87 16.24
N ALA A 137 14.81 -18.37 17.01
CA ALA A 137 14.50 -17.55 18.17
C ALA A 137 13.86 -16.23 17.70
N GLY A 138 14.44 -15.56 16.71
CA GLY A 138 13.90 -14.31 16.18
C GLY A 138 12.51 -14.46 15.56
N VAL A 139 12.29 -15.53 14.79
CA VAL A 139 10.98 -15.84 14.19
C VAL A 139 9.95 -16.24 15.25
N GLN A 140 10.36 -16.96 16.31
CA GLN A 140 9.49 -17.30 17.43
C GLN A 140 9.10 -16.04 18.22
N ASP A 141 10.05 -15.18 18.56
CA ASP A 141 9.79 -13.91 19.27
C ASP A 141 8.83 -13.03 18.45
N LEU A 142 9.04 -12.97 17.13
CA LEU A 142 8.11 -12.29 16.24
C LEU A 142 6.70 -12.92 16.34
N ALA A 143 6.59 -14.24 16.25
CA ALA A 143 5.30 -14.93 16.34
C ALA A 143 4.59 -14.69 17.69
N GLU A 144 5.32 -14.70 18.81
CA GLU A 144 4.78 -14.39 20.15
C GLU A 144 4.29 -12.94 20.22
N MET A 145 5.04 -12.00 19.62
CA MET A 145 4.60 -10.61 19.49
C MET A 145 3.31 -10.49 18.66
N LEU A 146 3.16 -11.24 17.56
CA LEU A 146 1.94 -11.23 16.74
C LEU A 146 0.71 -11.71 17.52
N GLU A 147 0.86 -12.77 18.32
CA GLU A 147 -0.22 -13.28 19.17
C GLU A 147 -0.63 -12.24 20.22
N GLY A 148 0.33 -11.54 20.83
CA GLY A 148 0.05 -10.48 21.80
C GLY A 148 -0.70 -9.27 21.22
N LEU A 149 -0.56 -9.03 19.91
CA LEU A 149 -1.23 -7.93 19.22
C LEU A 149 -2.67 -8.28 18.77
N ARG A 150 -3.05 -9.56 18.77
CA ARG A 150 -4.39 -9.97 18.33
C ARG A 150 -5.47 -9.38 19.22
N GLY A 151 -6.43 -8.70 18.59
CA GLY A 151 -7.58 -8.13 19.29
C GLY A 151 -7.27 -6.87 20.10
N ALA A 152 -6.08 -6.28 19.96
CA ALA A 152 -5.79 -4.98 20.53
C ALA A 152 -6.71 -3.92 19.90
N ALA A 153 -7.28 -3.04 20.73
CA ALA A 153 -8.20 -1.99 20.26
C ALA A 153 -7.50 -0.90 19.43
N ASN A 154 -6.22 -0.66 19.69
CA ASN A 154 -5.38 0.29 18.94
C ASN A 154 -3.93 -0.23 18.89
N PRO A 155 -3.64 -1.24 18.04
CA PRO A 155 -2.30 -1.80 17.94
C PRO A 155 -1.34 -0.80 17.26
N PRO A 156 -0.03 -0.85 17.57
CA PRO A 156 0.97 -0.15 16.77
C PRO A 156 0.99 -0.69 15.33
N ASN A 157 1.51 0.10 14.40
CA ASN A 157 2.01 -0.49 13.14
C ASN A 157 3.23 -1.33 13.48
N VAL A 158 3.41 -2.48 12.84
CA VAL A 158 4.65 -3.26 12.96
C VAL A 158 5.15 -3.62 11.58
N PHE A 159 6.31 -3.07 11.24
CA PHE A 159 6.97 -3.24 9.95
C PHE A 159 8.29 -3.97 10.16
N VAL A 160 8.47 -5.08 9.45
CA VAL A 160 9.57 -6.00 9.66
C VAL A 160 10.34 -6.16 8.36
N LEU A 161 11.66 -5.99 8.39
CA LEU A 161 12.55 -6.51 7.37
C LEU A 161 13.24 -7.75 7.93
N ALA A 162 13.00 -8.90 7.33
CA ALA A 162 13.60 -10.17 7.75
C ALA A 162 14.31 -10.83 6.56
N ASP A 163 15.61 -11.02 6.68
CA ASP A 163 16.43 -11.75 5.70
C ASP A 163 16.68 -13.18 6.15
N ARG A 164 16.12 -14.14 5.40
CA ARG A 164 16.11 -15.56 5.80
C ARG A 164 16.89 -16.42 4.83
N GLY A 165 17.72 -17.27 5.41
CA GLY A 165 18.61 -18.16 4.70
C GLY A 165 18.02 -19.53 4.33
N PRO A 166 18.84 -20.37 3.68
CA PRO A 166 18.49 -21.75 3.34
C PRO A 166 18.41 -22.69 4.55
N GLU A 167 19.03 -22.30 5.68
CA GLU A 167 19.02 -23.03 6.95
C GLU A 167 17.65 -22.92 7.60
N GLN A 168 16.73 -23.75 7.11
CA GLN A 168 15.39 -23.90 7.68
C GLN A 168 15.47 -24.00 9.20
N CYS A 169 14.63 -23.25 9.88
CA CYS A 169 14.27 -23.58 11.24
C CYS A 169 13.97 -25.06 11.41
N ARG A 170 14.94 -25.77 11.98
CA ARG A 170 14.92 -27.20 12.24
C ARG A 170 15.04 -27.39 13.74
N GLY A 171 13.91 -27.70 14.36
CA GLY A 171 13.79 -27.93 15.79
C GLY A 171 12.34 -27.89 16.19
N ASP A 172 12.04 -28.46 17.36
CA ASP A 172 10.69 -28.70 17.91
C ASP A 172 9.89 -27.42 18.25
N ILE A 173 10.20 -26.29 17.63
CA ILE A 173 9.48 -25.03 17.80
C ILE A 173 8.33 -25.01 16.78
N PRO A 174 7.07 -25.10 17.24
CA PRO A 174 5.93 -25.06 16.32
C PRO A 174 5.77 -23.63 15.79
N VAL A 175 6.40 -23.31 14.67
CA VAL A 175 6.16 -22.05 13.93
C VAL A 175 4.84 -22.12 13.14
N SER A 176 3.79 -22.64 13.79
CA SER A 176 2.44 -22.78 13.24
C SER A 176 1.65 -21.46 13.21
N ALA A 177 2.24 -20.37 13.71
CA ALA A 177 1.58 -19.08 13.88
C ALA A 177 1.83 -18.07 12.74
N LEU A 178 2.80 -18.31 11.85
CA LEU A 178 2.99 -17.44 10.68
C LEU A 178 2.08 -17.88 9.53
N PRO A 179 1.11 -17.05 9.09
CA PRO A 179 0.12 -17.45 8.10
C PRO A 179 0.74 -17.45 6.71
N GLY A 180 0.74 -18.61 6.03
CA GLY A 180 1.26 -18.77 4.66
C GLY A 180 2.21 -19.96 4.46
N GLY A 181 2.62 -20.63 5.55
CA GLY A 181 3.64 -21.68 5.48
C GLY A 181 5.04 -21.07 5.43
N VAL A 182 5.87 -21.39 6.41
CA VAL A 182 7.13 -20.70 6.73
C VAL A 182 8.27 -21.16 5.83
N HIS A 183 8.08 -21.06 4.52
CA HIS A 183 9.09 -21.38 3.52
C HIS A 183 9.27 -20.21 2.58
N TRP A 184 9.82 -19.12 3.10
CA TRP A 184 10.45 -18.13 2.25
C TRP A 184 11.95 -18.11 2.49
N ARG A 185 12.64 -17.69 1.46
CA ARG A 185 14.05 -17.31 1.45
C ARG A 185 14.09 -15.85 1.09
N THR A 186 15.26 -15.22 1.21
CA THR A 186 15.53 -13.82 0.89
C THR A 186 14.96 -12.82 1.90
N ALA A 187 15.43 -11.58 1.79
CA ALA A 187 14.99 -10.44 2.55
C ALA A 187 13.60 -9.96 2.11
N LYS A 188 12.72 -9.82 3.08
CA LYS A 188 11.34 -9.39 2.85
C LYS A 188 10.93 -8.29 3.81
N ASP A 189 10.27 -7.29 3.25
CA ASP A 189 9.47 -6.38 4.05
C ASP A 189 8.11 -7.05 4.33
N LEU A 190 7.73 -7.11 5.61
CA LEU A 190 6.51 -7.74 6.11
C LEU A 190 5.75 -6.74 6.99
N LEU A 191 4.44 -6.71 6.83
CA LEU A 191 3.52 -5.93 7.66
C LEU A 191 2.71 -6.87 8.58
N VAL A 192 2.58 -6.50 9.84
CA VAL A 192 1.66 -7.16 10.77
C VAL A 192 0.25 -6.60 10.57
N LEU A 193 -0.68 -7.46 10.16
CA LEU A 193 -2.09 -7.12 10.05
C LEU A 193 -2.78 -7.16 11.42
N PRO A 194 -3.89 -6.40 11.61
CA PRO A 194 -4.69 -6.47 12.84
C PRO A 194 -5.21 -7.86 13.21
N SER A 195 -5.26 -8.77 12.23
CA SER A 195 -5.58 -10.20 12.44
C SER A 195 -4.45 -10.99 13.12
N GLY A 196 -3.31 -10.37 13.45
CA GLY A 196 -2.10 -11.05 13.92
C GLY A 196 -1.50 -11.96 12.85
N ARG A 197 -1.58 -11.51 11.58
CA ARG A 197 -1.07 -12.20 10.39
C ARG A 197 0.05 -11.37 9.77
N LEU A 198 1.09 -12.02 9.25
CA LEU A 198 2.07 -11.34 8.41
C LEU A 198 1.57 -11.24 6.97
N GLN A 199 1.80 -10.07 6.36
CA GLN A 199 1.63 -9.81 4.94
C GLN A 199 2.99 -9.42 4.37
N GLN A 200 3.45 -10.10 3.32
CA GLN A 200 4.60 -9.65 2.56
C GLN A 200 4.23 -8.39 1.77
N VAL A 201 5.03 -7.33 1.89
CA VAL A 201 4.85 -6.08 1.15
C VAL A 201 5.93 -5.85 0.10
N ALA A 202 7.14 -6.39 0.30
CA ALA A 202 8.20 -6.39 -0.71
C ALA A 202 9.12 -7.61 -0.57
N ASP A 203 9.81 -7.93 -1.65
CA ASP A 203 10.89 -8.93 -1.72
C ASP A 203 12.14 -8.22 -2.25
N HIS A 204 13.19 -8.20 -1.45
CA HIS A 204 14.44 -7.53 -1.76
C HIS A 204 15.51 -8.49 -2.30
N GLY A 205 15.22 -9.79 -2.35
CA GLY A 205 16.24 -10.78 -2.68
C GLY A 205 17.27 -10.92 -1.55
N GLU A 206 18.46 -11.41 -1.88
CA GLU A 206 19.57 -11.47 -0.92
C GLU A 206 20.22 -10.09 -0.89
N ILE A 207 20.19 -9.44 0.28
CA ILE A 207 20.78 -8.11 0.51
C ILE A 207 21.77 -8.20 1.66
N ASP A 208 22.76 -7.32 1.69
CA ASP A 208 23.70 -7.27 2.80
C ASP A 208 23.11 -6.47 3.97
N MET A 209 22.57 -7.20 4.95
CA MET A 209 21.94 -6.60 6.12
C MET A 209 22.95 -6.04 7.14
N ASP A 210 24.26 -6.14 6.88
CA ASP A 210 25.29 -5.49 7.68
C ASP A 210 25.65 -4.07 7.18
N GLU A 211 25.20 -3.70 5.97
CA GLU A 211 25.42 -2.38 5.40
C GLU A 211 24.54 -1.32 6.07
N SER A 212 25.17 -0.21 6.48
CA SER A 212 24.46 0.90 7.12
C SER A 212 23.40 1.54 6.22
N ASP A 213 23.62 1.49 4.91
CA ASP A 213 22.73 2.08 3.92
C ASP A 213 21.42 1.27 3.85
N GLU A 214 21.46 -0.06 3.98
CA GLU A 214 20.25 -0.89 4.01
C GLU A 214 19.41 -0.65 5.26
N LEU A 215 20.04 -0.49 6.43
CA LEU A 215 19.32 -0.10 7.64
C LEU A 215 18.67 1.28 7.51
N ALA A 216 19.38 2.26 6.95
CA ALA A 216 18.85 3.60 6.73
C ALA A 216 17.64 3.57 5.77
N LEU A 217 17.75 2.84 4.65
CA LEU A 217 16.68 2.65 3.69
C LEU A 217 15.47 1.96 4.32
N PHE A 218 15.67 0.94 5.16
CA PHE A 218 14.59 0.28 5.89
C PHE A 218 13.84 1.26 6.81
N ILE A 219 14.56 2.07 7.58
CA ILE A 219 13.97 3.06 8.48
C ILE A 219 13.18 4.09 7.68
N GLU A 220 13.75 4.64 6.60
CA GLU A 220 13.07 5.60 5.74
C GLU A 220 11.79 5.03 5.12
N ARG A 221 11.84 3.78 4.61
CA ARG A 221 10.66 3.08 4.09
C ARG A 221 9.60 2.91 5.17
N GLY A 222 9.98 2.45 6.35
CA GLY A 222 9.07 2.22 7.46
C GLY A 222 8.38 3.50 7.96
N ILE A 223 9.14 4.57 8.18
CA ILE A 223 8.62 5.88 8.62
C ILE A 223 7.66 6.45 7.58
N LYS A 224 8.03 6.38 6.30
CA LYS A 224 7.24 6.94 5.21
C LYS A 224 5.96 6.15 4.95
N ALA A 225 6.03 4.83 4.95
CA ALA A 225 4.88 3.96 4.65
C ALA A 225 3.93 3.83 5.84
N TYR A 226 4.45 3.88 7.07
CA TYR A 226 3.70 3.67 8.31
C TYR A 226 3.94 4.82 9.30
N PRO A 227 3.41 6.01 9.01
CA PRO A 227 3.67 7.17 9.85
C PRO A 227 3.04 6.99 11.26
N ALA A 228 3.73 7.45 12.30
CA ALA A 228 3.28 7.39 13.69
C ALA A 228 3.78 8.57 14.53
N ASN A 229 3.19 8.77 15.71
CA ASN A 229 3.69 9.77 16.67
C ASN A 229 5.07 9.38 17.24
N LYS A 230 5.35 8.07 17.32
CA LYS A 230 6.54 7.49 17.94
C LYS A 230 7.01 6.27 17.15
N TYR A 231 8.30 5.98 17.22
CA TYR A 231 8.99 4.86 16.57
C TYR A 231 9.89 4.14 17.56
#